data_AF-A0AAW2P4P4-F1
#
_entry.id   AF-A0AAW2P4P4-F1
#
_cell.length_a   1.000
_cell.length_b   1.000
_cell.length_c   1.000
_cell.angle_alpha   90.00
_cell.angle_beta   90.00
_cell.angle_gamma   90.00
#
_symmetry.space_group_name_H-M   'P 1'
#
loop_
_entity.id
_entity.type
_entity.pdbx_description
1 polymer ?
#
loop_
_entity_poly.entity_id
_entity_poly.type
_entity_poly.pdbx_seq_one_letter_code
_entity_poly.pdbx_strand_id
1 'polypeptide(L)' 'GAGVILTSPQGDELQYALRFEFKASNNETEYEALIASIIIALDAGARNLISYYDSQSVTKQVNGEHEIKEEWVKEYLMEI' A
#
# COMPACT_ATOMS: atom_id res chain seq x y z
N GLY A 1 -10.36 6.35 3.71
CA GLY A 1 -9.91 5.44 4.77
C GLY A 1 -9.78 4.06 4.18
N ALA A 2 -8.97 3.18 4.77
CA ALA A 2 -8.63 1.90 4.17
C ALA A 2 -8.53 0.79 5.23
N GLY A 3 -8.77 -0.45 4.82
CA GLY A 3 -8.46 -1.63 5.61
C GLY A 3 -7.17 -2.26 5.12
N VAL A 4 -6.31 -2.69 6.04
CA VAL A 4 -5.08 -3.44 5.73
C VAL A 4 -5.09 -4.73 6.53
N ILE A 5 -4.78 -5.83 5.87
CA ILE A 5 -4.56 -7.14 6.49
C ILE A 5 -3.13 -7.56 6.17
N LEU A 6 -2.34 -7.81 7.21
CA LEU A 6 -1.01 -8.41 7.09
C LEU A 6 -1.07 -9.84 7.57
N THR A 7 -0.69 -10.77 6.71
CA THR A 7 -0.66 -12.21 7.02
C THR A 7 0.79 -12.69 7.06
N SER A 8 1.21 -13.28 8.19
CA SER A 8 2.52 -13.90 8.30
C SER A 8 2.57 -15.22 7.51
N PRO A 9 3.76 -15.72 7.12
CA PRO A 9 3.89 -17.05 6.53
C PRO A 9 3.35 -18.18 7.42
N GLN A 10 3.25 -17.95 8.74
CA GLN A 10 2.72 -18.89 9.72
C GLN A 10 1.18 -18.83 9.82
N GLY A 11 0.55 -17.86 9.16
CA GLY A 11 -0.90 -17.66 9.15
C GLY A 11 -1.40 -16.69 10.23
N ASP A 12 -0.52 -15.98 10.93
CA ASP A 12 -0.93 -14.94 11.87
C ASP A 12 -1.45 -13.73 11.09
N GLU A 13 -2.57 -13.16 11.53
CA GLU A 13 -3.17 -11.98 10.89
C GLU A 13 -3.16 -10.77 11.80
N LEU A 14 -2.73 -9.63 11.25
CA LEU A 14 -2.89 -8.31 11.84
C LEU A 14 -3.79 -7.46 10.95
N GLN A 15 -4.86 -6.93 11.52
CA GLN A 15 -5.85 -6.13 10.81
C GLN A 15 -5.80 -4.68 11.29
N TYR A 16 -5.67 -3.75 10.35
CA TYR A 16 -5.60 -2.32 10.61
C TYR A 16 -6.71 -1.58 9.87
N ALA A 17 -7.35 -0.64 10.57
CA ALA A 17 -8.27 0.31 9.98
C ALA A 17 -7.60 1.69 9.93
N LEU A 18 -7.27 2.15 8.73
CA LEU A 18 -6.62 3.43 8.48
C LEU A 18 -7.68 4.51 8.26
N ARG A 19 -7.63 5.53 9.12
CA ARG A 19 -8.44 6.74 8.96
C ARG A 19 -7.55 7.85 8.41
N PHE A 20 -7.86 8.30 7.20
CA PHE A 20 -7.21 9.47 6.62
C PHE A 20 -7.89 10.73 7.15
N GLU A 21 -7.11 11.68 7.66
CA GLU A 21 -7.60 12.95 8.19
C GLU A 21 -7.93 13.97 7.08
N PHE A 22 -7.62 13.63 5.83
CA PHE A 22 -7.90 14.41 4.64
C PHE A 22 -8.94 13.72 3.76
N LYS A 23 -9.57 14.52 2.90
CA LYS A 23 -10.47 14.02 1.87
C LYS A 23 -9.61 13.51 0.70
N ALA A 24 -9.58 12.20 0.52
CA ALA A 24 -8.90 11.54 -0.58
C ALA A 24 -9.92 11.08 -1.64
N SER A 25 -9.54 11.14 -2.91
CA SER A 25 -10.18 10.37 -3.98
C SER A 25 -9.97 8.86 -3.77
N ASN A 26 -10.62 8.03 -4.58
CA ASN A 26 -10.44 6.58 -4.50
C ASN A 26 -8.99 6.19 -4.82
N ASN A 27 -8.38 6.76 -5.86
CA ASN A 27 -6.99 6.49 -6.22
C ASN A 27 -6.02 6.90 -5.11
N GLU A 28 -6.19 8.10 -4.55
CA GLU A 28 -5.37 8.56 -3.41
C GLU A 28 -5.56 7.65 -2.19
N THR A 29 -6.79 7.21 -1.91
CA THR A 29 -7.08 6.27 -0.83
C THR A 29 -6.36 4.93 -1.02
N GLU A 30 -6.31 4.41 -2.25
CA GLU A 30 -5.61 3.17 -2.58
C GLU A 30 -4.09 3.30 -2.44
N TYR A 31 -3.51 4.40 -2.90
CA TYR A 31 -2.07 4.66 -2.76
C TYR A 31 -1.66 4.85 -1.31
N GLU A 32 -2.42 5.60 -0.53
CA GLU A 32 -2.19 5.79 0.90
C GLU A 32 -2.32 4.47 1.67
N ALA A 33 -3.26 3.61 1.29
CA ALA A 33 -3.39 2.29 1.87
C ALA A 33 -2.17 1.41 1.57
N LEU A 34 -1.68 1.43 0.33
CA LEU A 34 -0.47 0.72 -0.10
C LEU A 34 0.74 1.19 0.72
N ILE A 35 1.00 2.50 0.77
CA ILE A 35 2.15 3.06 1.50
C ILE A 35 2.07 2.71 2.99
N ALA A 36 0.91 2.91 3.61
CA ALA A 36 0.73 2.57 5.02
C ALA A 36 0.92 1.07 5.28
N SER A 37 0.44 0.19 4.39
CA SER A 37 0.62 -1.26 4.54
C SER A 37 2.10 -1.68 4.49
N ILE A 38 2.89 -1.04 3.62
CA ILE A 38 4.34 -1.26 3.52
C ILE A 38 5.02 -0.81 4.82
N ILE A 39 4.72 0.40 5.31
CA ILE A 39 5.31 0.94 6.54
C ILE A 39 5.01 0.02 7.72
N ILE A 40 3.75 -0.41 7.87
CA ILE A 40 3.34 -1.31 8.96
C ILE A 40 4.05 -2.67 8.83
N ALA A 41 4.19 -3.22 7.62
CA ALA A 41 4.87 -4.48 7.43
C ALA A 41 6.37 -4.38 7.76
N LEU A 42 7.03 -3.29 7.35
CA LEU A 42 8.44 -3.01 7.68
C LEU A 42 8.63 -2.85 9.20
N ASP A 43 7.74 -2.12 9.88
CA ASP A 43 7.77 -1.96 11.34
C ASP A 43 7.54 -3.30 12.07
N ALA A 44 6.71 -4.18 11.49
CA ALA A 44 6.53 -5.56 11.95
C ALA A 44 7.74 -6.48 11.64
N GLY A 45 8.80 -5.96 11.02
CA GLY A 45 10.03 -6.69 10.72
C GLY A 45 9.99 -7.53 9.44
N ALA A 46 9.03 -7.28 8.55
CA ALA A 46 8.95 -7.96 7.26
C ALA A 46 10.19 -7.60 6.40
N ARG A 47 10.78 -8.62 5.77
CA ARG A 47 11.90 -8.47 4.81
C ARG A 47 11.48 -8.65 3.36
N ASN A 48 10.35 -9.31 3.15
CA ASN A 48 9.74 -9.54 1.85
C ASN A 48 8.25 -9.31 2.00
N LEU A 49 7.65 -8.58 1.07
CA LEU A 49 6.22 -8.30 1.04
C LEU A 49 5.64 -8.83 -0.26
N ILE A 50 4.49 -9.51 -0.17
CA ILE A 50 3.62 -9.75 -1.31
C ILE A 50 2.33 -9.01 -1.00
N SER A 51 2.01 -8.02 -1.82
CA SER A 51 0.84 -7.17 -1.63
C SER A 51 -0.24 -7.48 -2.68
N TYR A 52 -1.48 -7.57 -2.22
CA TYR A 52 -2.65 -7.78 -3.07
C TYR A 52 -3.54 -6.53 -3.00
N TYR A 53 -3.89 -5.98 -4.15
CA TYR A 53 -4.77 -4.82 -4.25
C TYR A 53 -5.92 -5.15 -5.20
N ASP A 54 -7.12 -4.69 -4.86
CA ASP A 54 -8.30 -4.85 -5.73
C ASP A 54 -8.19 -4.00 -7.01
N SER A 55 -7.35 -2.97 -6.99
CA SER A 55 -7.14 -2.05 -8.11
C SER A 55 -6.09 -2.58 -9.09
N GLN A 56 -6.55 -2.95 -10.28
CA GLN A 56 -5.67 -3.34 -11.39
C GLN A 56 -4.78 -2.19 -11.86
N SER A 57 -5.20 -0.93 -11.68
CA SER A 57 -4.39 0.22 -12.09
C SER A 57 -3.18 0.40 -11.16
N VAL A 58 -3.42 0.40 -9.85
CA VAL A 58 -2.35 0.50 -8.84
C VAL A 58 -1.37 -0.66 -8.96
N THR A 59 -1.88 -1.89 -9.14
CA THR A 59 -1.04 -3.07 -9.35
C THR A 59 -0.10 -2.91 -10.56
N LYS A 60 -0.64 -2.49 -11.70
CA LYS A 60 0.17 -2.26 -12.92
C LYS A 60 1.19 -1.14 -12.74
N GLN A 61 0.82 -0.07 -12.05
CA GLN A 61 1.70 1.07 -11.82
C GLN A 61 2.86 0.73 -10.86
N VAL A 62 2.58 -0.01 -9.78
CA VAL A 62 3.60 -0.49 -8.83
C VAL A 62 4.53 -1.52 -9.48
N ASN A 63 4.02 -2.36 -10.38
CA ASN A 63 4.83 -3.30 -11.16
C ASN A 63 5.64 -2.62 -12.30
N GLY A 64 5.51 -1.30 -12.49
CA GLY A 64 6.16 -0.57 -13.57
C GLY A 64 5.59 -0.86 -14.97
N GLU A 65 4.42 -1.50 -15.05
CA GLU A 65 3.72 -1.79 -16.32
C GLU A 65 3.02 -0.55 -16.88
N HIS A 66 2.70 0.44 -16.03
CA HIS A 66 2.09 1.71 -16.39
C HIS A 66 2.78 2.89 -15.68
N GLU A 67 2.78 4.05 -16.34
CA GLU A 67 3.28 5.29 -15.75
C GLU A 67 2.40 5.74 -14.59
N ILE A 68 3.02 6.03 -13.45
CA ILE A 68 2.41 6.72 -12.32
C ILE A 68 2.33 8.21 -12.70
N LYS A 69 1.15 8.83 -12.63
CA LYS A 69 0.99 10.25 -13.00
C LYS A 69 1.18 11.17 -11.81
N GLU A 70 1.00 10.63 -10.62
CA GLU A 70 1.07 11.28 -9.34
C GLU A 70 2.52 11.36 -8.88
N GLU A 71 3.15 12.52 -9.06
CA GLU A 71 4.60 12.69 -8.79
C GLU A 71 4.97 12.37 -7.33
N TRP A 72 4.09 12.69 -6.37
CA TRP A 72 4.28 12.37 -4.96
C TRP A 72 4.32 10.85 -4.70
N VAL A 73 3.54 10.05 -5.44
CA VAL A 73 3.58 8.58 -5.33
C VAL A 73 4.91 8.03 -5.84
N LYS A 74 5.48 8.63 -6.89
CA LYS A 74 6.79 8.23 -7.40
C LYS A 74 7.90 8.48 -6.38
N GLU A 75 7.88 9.63 -5.71
CA GLU A 75 8.84 9.94 -4.65
C GLU A 75 8.80 8.88 -3.55
N TYR A 76 7.61 8.51 -3.09
CA TYR A 76 7.45 7.46 -2.09
C TYR A 76 7.97 6.10 -2.56
N LEU A 77 7.59 5.65 -3.76
CA LEU A 77 8.01 4.34 -4.28
C LEU A 77 9.52 4.26 -4.58
N MET A 78 10.20 5.39 -4.76
CA MET A 78 11.66 5.44 -4.91
C MET A 78 12.40 5.32 -3.57
N GLU A 79 11.73 5.58 -2.44
CA GLU A 79 12.30 5.49 -1.10
C GLU A 79 12.17 4.09 -0.45
N ILE A 80 11.38 3.20 -1.05
CA ILE A 80 11.12 1.82 -0.59
C ILE A 80 12.00 0.82 -1.34
#